data_AF-A0A1Q5F084-F1
#
_entry.id   AF-A0A1Q5F084-F1
#
_cell.length_a   1.000
_cell.length_b   1.000
_cell.length_c   1.000
_cell.angle_alpha   90.00
_cell.angle_beta   90.00
_cell.angle_gamma   90.00
#
_symmetry.space_group_name_H-M   'P 1'
#
loop_
_entity.id
_entity.type
_entity.pdbx_description
1 polymer ?
#
loop_
_entity_poly.entity_id
_entity_poly.type
_entity_poly.pdbx_seq_one_letter_code
_entity_poly.pdbx_strand_id
1 'polypeptide(L)'
;MTTGSVLARSWRSFTGRPLSYVPPPPSGHGRDGHSLGRRVWASFTGAQLRPARGRTATPTPTPTPVVLPQPLPLPQRAAADRPRAVAVAPGWFALPRLPQAGGLAAAGGDSVLIEASSPDGSARFLVRGPGATGPDHRLELIVDTAGADRPLMTAVGYTGPDGIGRLLLVPVVRGRFGPPASYVRLPGFGAGSSLTASDAGPVGPASSWSPEQVAGSVRAALNEATREAWRQVGALLADDDLRAVIDRELG
;
A
#
# COMPACT_ATOMS: atom_id res chain seq x y z
N MET A 1 -6.91 35.16 -14.41
CA MET A 1 -5.98 34.90 -13.27
C MET A 1 -6.03 33.42 -12.97
N THR A 2 -4.96 32.69 -13.31
CA THR A 2 -4.88 31.23 -13.28
C THR A 2 -3.72 30.80 -12.40
N THR A 3 -4.02 30.16 -11.28
CA THR A 3 -3.07 29.45 -10.42
C THR A 3 -2.95 28.01 -10.92
N GLY A 4 -2.07 27.79 -11.89
CA GLY A 4 -1.53 26.47 -12.22
C GLY A 4 -0.36 26.19 -11.30
N SER A 5 -0.51 25.27 -10.34
CA SER A 5 0.54 24.93 -9.37
C SER A 5 1.09 23.53 -9.60
N VAL A 6 2.27 23.50 -10.21
CA VAL A 6 3.47 22.79 -9.74
C VAL A 6 3.27 21.35 -9.24
N LEU A 7 3.47 20.36 -10.14
CA LEU A 7 4.15 19.07 -9.83
C LEU A 7 4.45 18.22 -11.10
N ALA A 8 4.69 18.87 -12.25
CA ALA A 8 5.04 18.20 -13.51
C ALA A 8 6.56 18.26 -13.85
N ARG A 9 7.44 18.41 -12.86
CA ARG A 9 8.90 18.49 -13.09
C ARG A 9 9.68 17.62 -12.11
N SER A 10 10.10 16.44 -12.56
CA SER A 10 11.41 15.90 -12.15
C SER A 10 11.83 14.68 -13.00
N TRP A 11 12.14 14.87 -14.27
CA TRP A 11 13.00 13.93 -15.02
C TRP A 11 13.99 14.64 -15.99
N ARG A 12 14.07 15.98 -16.02
CA ARG A 12 14.91 16.74 -16.98
C ARG A 12 16.17 17.42 -16.41
N SER A 13 16.65 17.01 -15.24
CA SER A 13 17.83 17.66 -14.61
C SER A 13 18.92 16.64 -14.29
N PHE A 14 19.53 16.06 -15.33
CA PHE A 14 20.64 15.10 -15.18
C PHE A 14 21.94 15.56 -15.86
N THR A 15 22.12 16.86 -16.16
CA THR A 15 23.41 17.41 -16.61
C THR A 15 24.01 18.31 -15.54
N GLY A 16 25.28 18.03 -15.23
CA GLY A 16 25.90 18.36 -13.95
C GLY A 16 26.14 19.84 -13.67
N ARG A 17 25.94 20.20 -12.40
CA ARG A 17 26.76 21.12 -11.62
C ARG A 17 26.40 21.01 -10.13
N PRO A 18 27.36 21.07 -9.19
CA PRO A 18 27.11 20.86 -7.77
C PRO A 18 26.52 22.13 -7.13
N LEU A 19 25.40 21.98 -6.41
CA LEU A 19 24.91 22.97 -5.46
C LEU A 19 25.20 22.47 -4.05
N SER A 20 25.92 23.26 -3.27
CA SER A 20 26.25 22.99 -1.86
C SER A 20 24.97 22.95 -1.03
N TYR A 21 24.71 21.82 -0.40
CA TYR A 21 23.63 21.64 0.57
C TYR A 21 24.18 21.82 2.00
N VAL A 22 23.51 22.67 2.78
CA VAL A 22 23.73 22.82 4.22
C VAL A 22 22.58 22.10 4.94
N PRO A 23 22.84 21.13 5.84
CA PRO A 23 21.78 20.42 6.56
C PRO A 23 21.19 21.28 7.69
N PRO A 24 19.87 21.21 7.94
CA PRO A 24 19.27 21.80 9.14
C PRO A 24 19.54 20.93 10.38
N PRO A 25 19.51 21.53 11.59
CA PRO A 25 19.92 20.85 12.82
C PRO A 25 18.91 19.80 13.29
N PRO A 26 19.36 18.80 14.07
CA PRO A 26 18.49 17.75 14.59
C PRO A 26 17.75 18.25 15.82
N SER A 27 16.59 17.63 16.06
CA SER A 27 15.78 17.65 17.29
C SER A 27 14.77 18.79 17.48
N GLY A 28 13.50 18.43 17.32
CA GLY A 28 12.35 19.13 17.90
C GLY A 28 11.39 18.11 18.51
N HIS A 29 11.56 17.81 19.80
CA HIS A 29 10.56 17.08 20.60
C HIS A 29 9.41 18.03 20.96
N GLY A 30 8.32 17.99 20.20
CA GLY A 30 7.11 18.76 20.50
C GLY A 30 6.22 18.09 21.54
N ARG A 31 6.27 18.59 22.79
CA ARG A 31 5.32 18.59 23.93
C ARG A 31 4.39 17.41 24.29
N ASP A 32 4.11 16.42 23.44
CA ASP A 32 3.15 15.33 23.72
C ASP A 32 3.68 13.92 23.42
N GLY A 33 4.98 13.75 23.21
CA GLY A 33 5.61 12.43 23.04
C GLY A 33 5.26 11.66 21.75
N HIS A 34 4.52 12.26 20.82
CA HIS A 34 4.19 11.63 19.53
C HIS A 34 5.04 12.17 18.37
N SER A 35 5.53 11.28 17.51
CA SER A 35 6.21 11.66 16.26
C SER A 35 5.25 12.39 15.29
N LEU A 36 5.80 13.21 14.39
CA LEU A 36 5.03 13.97 13.40
C LEU A 36 4.11 13.05 12.56
N GLY A 37 4.63 11.90 12.12
CA GLY A 37 3.87 10.91 11.35
C GLY A 37 2.66 10.35 12.08
N ARG A 38 2.76 10.10 13.39
CA ARG A 38 1.63 9.63 14.21
C ARG A 38 0.50 10.65 14.31
N ARG A 39 0.82 11.95 14.34
CA ARG A 39 -0.17 13.01 14.39
C ARG A 39 -0.90 13.16 13.05
N VAL A 40 -0.17 13.08 11.94
CA VAL A 40 -0.76 13.14 10.59
C VAL A 40 -1.71 11.96 10.36
N TRP A 41 -1.32 10.75 10.78
CA TRP A 41 -2.18 9.56 10.73
C TRP A 41 -3.47 9.70 11.56
N ALA A 42 -3.36 10.23 12.79
CA ALA A 42 -4.49 10.41 13.69
C ALA A 42 -5.50 11.46 13.18
N SER A 43 -5.00 12.56 12.62
CA SER A 43 -5.84 13.60 12.00
C SER A 43 -6.57 13.09 10.76
N PHE A 44 -5.98 12.16 10.00
CA PHE A 44 -6.57 11.61 8.78
C PHE A 44 -7.62 10.50 9.05
N THR A 45 -7.49 9.77 10.15
CA THR A 45 -8.38 8.64 10.51
C THR A 45 -9.47 9.01 11.53
N GLY A 46 -9.45 10.24 12.06
CA GLY A 46 -10.36 10.68 13.13
C GLY A 46 -10.07 10.04 14.49
N ALA A 47 -8.92 9.38 14.64
CA ALA A 47 -8.52 8.73 15.88
C ALA A 47 -7.97 9.77 16.87
N GLN A 48 -8.56 9.86 18.08
CA GLN A 48 -7.99 10.68 19.15
C GLN A 48 -6.78 9.97 19.77
N LEU A 49 -5.60 10.61 19.69
CA LEU A 49 -4.41 10.13 20.37
C LEU A 49 -4.54 10.37 21.88
N ARG A 50 -4.53 9.29 22.68
CA ARG A 50 -4.43 9.41 24.14
C ARG A 50 -3.03 9.92 24.53
N PRO A 51 -2.91 10.79 25.55
CA PRO A 51 -1.62 11.17 26.10
C PRO A 51 -0.87 9.94 26.63
N ALA A 52 0.41 9.81 26.29
CA ALA A 52 1.25 8.76 26.86
C ALA A 52 1.50 9.08 28.35
N ARG A 53 0.76 8.44 29.27
CA ARG A 53 1.04 8.55 30.70
C ARG A 53 2.22 7.68 31.09
N GLY A 54 3.25 8.32 31.64
CA GLY A 54 4.33 7.68 32.37
C GLY A 54 3.84 7.01 33.66
N ARG A 55 4.63 6.02 34.11
CA ARG A 55 4.42 5.19 35.30
C ARG A 55 4.51 6.04 36.59
N THR A 56 3.62 5.77 37.56
CA THR A 56 3.88 5.72 39.03
C THR A 56 2.60 5.29 39.76
N ALA A 57 2.76 4.75 40.97
CA ALA A 57 1.84 3.86 41.67
C ALA A 57 0.93 4.53 42.74
N THR A 58 -0.22 3.87 43.05
CA THR A 58 -0.94 3.76 44.36
C THR A 58 -1.68 4.99 44.95
N PRO A 59 -2.72 4.87 45.84
CA PRO A 59 -3.86 3.95 46.01
C PRO A 59 -5.27 4.61 45.86
N THR A 60 -6.31 3.78 46.05
CA THR A 60 -7.79 3.98 46.13
C THR A 60 -8.26 5.15 47.03
N PRO A 61 -9.45 5.74 46.76
CA PRO A 61 -10.62 5.42 47.59
C PRO A 61 -11.93 5.20 46.81
N THR A 62 -12.80 4.36 47.37
CA THR A 62 -14.18 4.05 46.98
C THR A 62 -15.10 5.26 47.23
N PRO A 63 -16.13 5.49 46.39
CA PRO A 63 -17.49 5.47 46.94
C PRO A 63 -18.54 4.73 46.07
N THR A 64 -19.59 4.37 46.78
CA THR A 64 -20.82 3.58 46.54
C THR A 64 -21.61 3.81 45.22
N PRO A 65 -22.40 2.81 44.74
CA PRO A 65 -23.13 2.91 43.50
C PRO A 65 -24.50 3.59 43.70
N VAL A 66 -24.83 4.56 42.84
CA VAL A 66 -26.20 5.06 42.68
C VAL A 66 -26.84 4.28 41.53
N VAL A 67 -27.82 3.45 41.86
CA VAL A 67 -28.69 2.77 40.89
C VAL A 67 -29.79 3.76 40.48
N LEU A 68 -29.88 4.07 39.17
CA LEU A 68 -31.03 4.73 38.57
C LEU A 68 -31.71 3.76 37.58
N PRO A 69 -33.05 3.83 37.44
CA PRO A 69 -33.86 2.79 36.81
C PRO A 69 -33.66 2.73 35.30
N GLN A 70 -33.65 1.50 34.77
CA GLN A 70 -33.58 1.22 33.34
C GLN A 70 -34.86 1.70 32.62
N PRO A 71 -34.75 2.46 31.52
CA PRO A 71 -35.84 2.64 30.59
C PRO A 71 -36.04 1.34 29.77
N LEU A 72 -37.31 0.95 29.58
CA LEU A 72 -37.71 -0.16 28.71
C LEU A 72 -37.13 -0.04 27.28
N PRO A 73 -36.85 -1.17 26.61
CA PRO A 73 -36.28 -1.17 25.27
C PRO A 73 -37.31 -0.69 24.23
N LEU A 74 -37.00 0.43 23.57
CA LEU A 74 -37.60 0.78 22.29
C LEU A 74 -37.09 -0.19 21.21
N PRO A 75 -37.92 -0.58 20.22
CA PRO A 75 -37.51 -1.50 19.17
C PRO A 75 -36.35 -0.91 18.38
N GLN A 76 -35.20 -1.60 18.42
CA GLN A 76 -34.03 -1.26 17.63
C GLN A 76 -34.39 -1.39 16.15
N ARG A 77 -34.63 -0.23 15.52
CA ARG A 77 -34.62 -0.08 14.08
C ARG A 77 -33.27 -0.60 13.60
N ALA A 78 -33.30 -1.65 12.77
CA ALA A 78 -32.14 -2.36 12.24
C ALA A 78 -31.01 -1.37 11.92
N ALA A 79 -29.94 -1.45 12.70
CA ALA A 79 -28.70 -0.77 12.40
C ALA A 79 -28.21 -1.34 11.06
N ALA A 80 -28.40 -0.54 10.01
CA ALA A 80 -27.87 -0.82 8.68
C ALA A 80 -26.38 -1.18 8.79
N ASP A 81 -26.03 -2.23 8.05
CA ASP A 81 -24.69 -2.74 7.77
C ASP A 81 -23.53 -1.82 8.17
N ARG A 82 -22.95 -2.06 9.35
CA ARG A 82 -21.54 -1.76 9.53
C ARG A 82 -20.76 -2.82 8.76
N PRO A 83 -19.96 -2.46 7.73
CA PRO A 83 -19.08 -3.42 7.09
C PRO A 83 -18.13 -3.97 8.16
N ARG A 84 -18.23 -5.29 8.42
CA ARG A 84 -17.31 -6.03 9.29
C ARG A 84 -15.89 -5.76 8.81
N ALA A 85 -15.03 -5.29 9.72
CA ALA A 85 -13.60 -5.25 9.47
C ALA A 85 -13.15 -6.70 9.23
N VAL A 86 -12.78 -7.01 7.99
CA VAL A 86 -12.17 -8.29 7.64
C VAL A 86 -10.85 -8.37 8.42
N ALA A 87 -10.67 -9.43 9.21
CA ALA A 87 -9.43 -9.64 9.94
C ALA A 87 -8.30 -9.82 8.92
N VAL A 88 -7.34 -8.90 8.94
CA VAL A 88 -6.16 -8.94 8.08
C VAL A 88 -5.14 -9.89 8.72
N ALA A 89 -4.59 -10.82 7.93
CA ALA A 89 -3.61 -11.79 8.43
C ALA A 89 -2.32 -11.09 8.93
N PRO A 90 -1.54 -11.71 9.83
CA PRO A 90 -0.23 -11.19 10.21
C PRO A 90 0.68 -10.97 8.98
N GLY A 91 1.40 -9.85 8.94
CA GLY A 91 2.22 -9.46 7.79
C GLY A 91 1.44 -8.88 6.62
N TRP A 92 0.13 -8.64 6.80
CA TRP A 92 -0.72 -7.96 5.83
C TRP A 92 -1.30 -6.67 6.41
N PHE A 93 -1.61 -5.71 5.54
CA PHE A 93 -2.28 -4.47 5.89
C PHE A 93 -3.26 -4.04 4.80
N ALA A 94 -4.29 -3.30 5.22
CA ALA A 94 -5.28 -2.75 4.31
C ALA A 94 -4.78 -1.44 3.69
N LEU A 95 -5.03 -1.28 2.39
CA LEU A 95 -4.82 -0.03 1.66
C LEU A 95 -6.15 0.76 1.59
N PRO A 96 -6.09 2.10 1.41
CA PRO A 96 -7.30 2.92 1.26
C PRO A 96 -8.19 2.38 0.15
N ARG A 97 -9.51 2.38 0.38
CA ARG A 97 -10.48 1.92 -0.62
C ARG A 97 -10.63 2.97 -1.72
N LEU A 98 -10.86 2.51 -2.94
CA LEU A 98 -11.25 3.42 -4.01
C LEU A 98 -12.65 3.99 -3.70
N PRO A 99 -12.86 5.32 -3.75
CA PRO A 99 -14.18 5.90 -3.55
C PRO A 99 -15.21 5.29 -4.52
N GLN A 100 -16.46 5.13 -4.09
CA GLN A 100 -17.53 4.73 -4.99
C GLN A 100 -17.77 5.80 -6.07
N ALA A 101 -18.30 5.37 -7.22
CA ALA A 101 -18.55 6.24 -8.37
C ALA A 101 -19.42 7.45 -7.95
N GLY A 102 -18.90 8.66 -8.25
CA GLY A 102 -19.44 9.94 -7.77
C GLY A 102 -18.35 10.93 -7.35
N GLY A 103 -17.21 10.42 -6.84
CA GLY A 103 -16.04 11.23 -6.49
C GLY A 103 -14.93 11.28 -7.56
N LEU A 104 -15.06 10.49 -8.63
CA LEU A 104 -14.01 10.26 -9.64
C LEU A 104 -14.20 11.10 -10.92
N ALA A 105 -15.23 11.95 -11.00
CA ALA A 105 -15.67 12.61 -12.23
C ALA A 105 -14.71 13.67 -12.80
N ALA A 106 -13.63 14.04 -12.09
CA ALA A 106 -12.72 15.11 -12.51
C ALA A 106 -11.29 14.63 -12.79
N ALA A 107 -10.97 13.37 -12.54
CA ALA A 107 -9.60 12.89 -12.63
C ALA A 107 -9.36 12.28 -14.02
N GLY A 108 -8.77 13.06 -14.93
CA GLY A 108 -8.36 12.58 -16.25
C GLY A 108 -7.57 11.27 -16.18
N GLY A 109 -7.62 10.49 -17.26
CA GLY A 109 -6.89 9.22 -17.37
C GLY A 109 -5.43 9.39 -16.94
N ASP A 110 -4.96 8.49 -16.09
CA ASP A 110 -3.63 8.53 -15.42
C ASP A 110 -3.47 9.35 -14.13
N SER A 111 -4.56 9.82 -13.53
CA SER A 111 -4.55 10.35 -12.17
C SER A 111 -4.24 9.28 -11.11
N VAL A 112 -3.55 9.68 -10.03
CA VAL A 112 -3.37 8.85 -8.83
C VAL A 112 -4.66 8.90 -8.01
N LEU A 113 -5.25 7.74 -7.76
CA LEU A 113 -6.51 7.56 -7.05
C LEU A 113 -6.30 7.10 -5.61
N ILE A 114 -5.25 6.31 -5.36
CA ILE A 114 -4.82 5.90 -4.02
C ILE A 114 -3.33 6.15 -3.92
N GLU A 115 -2.92 6.84 -2.85
CA GLU A 115 -1.54 6.89 -2.39
C GLU A 115 -1.50 6.39 -0.94
N ALA A 116 -0.64 5.43 -0.67
CA ALA A 116 -0.50 4.83 0.65
C ALA A 116 0.92 4.32 0.89
N SER A 117 1.25 4.05 2.14
CA SER A 117 2.53 3.49 2.55
C SER A 117 2.31 2.31 3.47
N SER A 118 3.26 1.36 3.47
CA SER A 118 3.27 0.27 4.44
C SER A 118 3.38 0.82 5.87
N PRO A 119 2.96 0.06 6.90
CA PRO A 119 2.99 0.53 8.28
C PRO A 119 4.39 0.93 8.79
N ASP A 120 5.43 0.29 8.26
CA ASP A 120 6.85 0.56 8.55
C ASP A 120 7.46 1.65 7.64
N GLY A 121 6.72 2.11 6.63
CA GLY A 121 7.17 3.11 5.65
C GLY A 121 8.14 2.59 4.58
N SER A 122 8.44 1.28 4.55
CA SER A 122 9.38 0.68 3.59
C SER A 122 8.81 0.56 2.17
N ALA A 123 7.48 0.59 2.00
CA ALA A 123 6.84 0.49 0.71
C ALA A 123 5.81 1.60 0.49
N ARG A 124 5.66 2.06 -0.77
CA ARG A 124 4.64 3.01 -1.21
C ARG A 124 3.83 2.41 -2.36
N PHE A 125 2.53 2.62 -2.31
CA PHE A 125 1.55 2.08 -3.24
C PHE A 125 0.81 3.25 -3.89
N LEU A 126 0.90 3.36 -5.22
CA LEU A 126 0.17 4.35 -6.00
C LEU A 126 -0.76 3.61 -6.95
N VAL A 127 -2.07 3.67 -6.71
CA VAL A 127 -3.06 3.18 -7.66
C VAL A 127 -3.46 4.31 -8.57
N ARG A 128 -3.30 4.10 -9.87
CA ARG A 128 -3.66 5.03 -10.93
C ARG A 128 -4.93 4.55 -11.62
N GLY A 129 -5.72 5.51 -12.10
CA GLY A 129 -6.89 5.24 -12.90
C GLY A 129 -6.55 4.49 -14.20
N PRO A 130 -7.57 4.07 -14.97
CA PRO A 130 -7.37 3.46 -16.27
C PRO A 130 -6.47 4.32 -17.16
N GLY A 131 -5.55 3.66 -17.88
CA GLY A 131 -4.68 4.34 -18.83
C GLY A 131 -5.38 4.59 -20.16
N ALA A 132 -4.78 5.40 -21.02
CA ALA A 132 -5.30 5.60 -22.38
C ALA A 132 -5.34 4.29 -23.20
N THR A 133 -4.55 3.29 -22.82
CA THR A 133 -4.34 2.04 -23.54
C THR A 133 -5.10 0.84 -22.97
N GLY A 134 -5.93 1.01 -21.93
CA GLY A 134 -6.69 -0.11 -21.39
C GLY A 134 -7.62 0.24 -20.22
N PRO A 135 -8.64 -0.60 -19.97
CA PRO A 135 -9.66 -0.35 -18.96
C PRO A 135 -9.14 -0.56 -17.52
N ASP A 136 -8.01 -1.23 -17.35
CA ASP A 136 -7.54 -1.65 -16.03
C ASP A 136 -6.86 -0.51 -15.26
N HIS A 137 -7.14 -0.47 -13.96
CA HIS A 137 -6.36 0.29 -12.99
C HIS A 137 -4.93 -0.24 -12.93
N ARG A 138 -4.00 0.62 -12.49
CA ARG A 138 -2.57 0.31 -12.50
C ARG A 138 -1.99 0.57 -11.12
N LEU A 139 -1.12 -0.29 -10.66
CA LEU A 139 -0.41 -0.15 -9.39
C LEU A 139 1.07 0.11 -9.67
N GLU A 140 1.57 1.21 -9.15
CA GLU A 140 2.99 1.47 -8.97
C GLU A 140 3.36 1.17 -7.52
N LEU A 141 4.24 0.17 -7.35
CA LEU A 141 4.79 -0.23 -6.07
C LEU A 141 6.24 0.22 -6.01
N ILE A 142 6.59 1.01 -5.00
CA ILE A 142 7.95 1.45 -4.72
C ILE A 142 8.37 0.84 -3.39
N VAL A 143 9.51 0.16 -3.34
CA VAL A 143 10.01 -0.49 -2.13
C VAL A 143 11.42 0.01 -1.82
N ASP A 144 11.69 0.28 -0.55
CA ASP A 144 13.04 0.47 -0.06
C ASP A 144 13.78 -0.86 -0.08
N THR A 145 14.68 -1.01 -1.04
CA THR A 145 15.54 -2.20 -1.18
C THR A 145 16.92 -1.97 -0.56
N ALA A 146 17.09 -1.00 0.34
CA ALA A 146 18.36 -0.75 0.99
C ALA A 146 18.87 -2.03 1.69
N GLY A 147 20.03 -2.52 1.25
CA GLY A 147 20.64 -3.73 1.81
C GLY A 147 20.06 -5.06 1.29
N ALA A 148 19.07 -5.05 0.40
CA ALA A 148 18.58 -6.27 -0.23
C ALA A 148 19.57 -6.78 -1.30
N ASP A 149 19.99 -8.04 -1.18
CA ASP A 149 20.83 -8.77 -2.13
C ASP A 149 19.99 -9.62 -3.12
N ARG A 150 18.68 -9.71 -2.88
CA ARG A 150 17.72 -10.51 -3.64
C ARG A 150 16.51 -9.66 -4.03
N PRO A 151 15.76 -10.04 -5.08
CA PRO A 151 14.44 -9.48 -5.36
C PRO A 151 13.57 -9.56 -4.11
N LEU A 152 12.86 -8.48 -3.83
CA LEU A 152 11.79 -8.48 -2.84
C LEU A 152 10.48 -8.78 -3.53
N MET A 153 9.56 -9.41 -2.83
CA MET A 153 8.22 -9.74 -3.29
C MET A 153 7.19 -9.16 -2.35
N THR A 154 6.22 -8.43 -2.91
CA THR A 154 5.01 -8.02 -2.20
C THR A 154 3.82 -8.71 -2.84
N ALA A 155 3.03 -9.39 -2.04
CA ALA A 155 1.73 -9.91 -2.45
C ALA A 155 0.65 -8.84 -2.26
N VAL A 156 -0.17 -8.62 -3.29
CA VAL A 156 -1.23 -7.63 -3.35
C VAL A 156 -2.55 -8.34 -3.56
N GLY A 157 -3.41 -8.34 -2.53
CA GLY A 157 -4.73 -8.95 -2.56
C GLY A 157 -5.80 -7.89 -2.80
N TYR A 158 -6.74 -8.14 -3.71
CA TYR A 158 -7.89 -7.26 -3.91
C TYR A 158 -9.16 -8.03 -4.23
N THR A 159 -10.29 -7.43 -3.88
CA THR A 159 -11.60 -7.95 -4.26
C THR A 159 -12.19 -7.03 -5.31
N GLY A 160 -12.48 -7.58 -6.49
CA GLY A 160 -13.15 -6.84 -7.55
C GLY A 160 -14.61 -6.51 -7.19
N PRO A 161 -15.30 -5.71 -8.00
CA PRO A 161 -16.73 -5.43 -7.83
C PRO A 161 -17.59 -6.69 -8.00
N ASP A 162 -17.07 -7.72 -8.65
CA ASP A 162 -17.64 -9.07 -8.76
C ASP A 162 -17.59 -9.86 -7.45
N GLY A 163 -16.94 -9.33 -6.41
CA GLY A 163 -16.73 -10.04 -5.14
C GLY A 163 -15.62 -11.08 -5.21
N ILE A 164 -14.96 -11.25 -6.35
CA ILE A 164 -13.92 -12.26 -6.55
C ILE A 164 -12.59 -11.70 -6.02
N GLY A 165 -12.03 -12.42 -5.06
CA GLY A 165 -10.68 -12.18 -4.55
C GLY A 165 -9.63 -12.54 -5.58
N ARG A 166 -8.68 -11.64 -5.81
CA ARG A 166 -7.52 -11.81 -6.69
C ARG A 166 -6.26 -11.51 -5.89
N LEU A 167 -5.19 -12.20 -6.24
CA LEU A 167 -3.89 -12.08 -5.60
C LEU A 167 -2.81 -11.93 -6.67
N LEU A 168 -2.07 -10.83 -6.61
CA LEU A 168 -0.93 -10.57 -7.49
C LEU A 168 0.37 -10.60 -6.70
N LEU A 169 1.38 -11.21 -7.28
CA LEU A 169 2.76 -11.14 -6.83
C LEU A 169 3.44 -9.99 -7.56
N VAL A 170 4.07 -9.08 -6.82
CA VAL A 170 4.75 -7.92 -7.40
C VAL A 170 6.21 -7.96 -6.96
N PRO A 171 7.12 -8.47 -7.81
CA PRO A 171 8.54 -8.45 -7.50
C PRO A 171 9.09 -7.04 -7.67
N VAL A 172 9.98 -6.61 -6.79
CA VAL A 172 10.74 -5.36 -6.89
C VAL A 172 12.22 -5.71 -6.77
N VAL A 173 12.98 -5.27 -7.78
CA VAL A 173 14.44 -5.38 -7.78
C VAL A 173 15.05 -4.01 -7.66
N ARG A 174 16.26 -3.96 -7.09
CA ARG A 174 17.04 -2.73 -7.06
C ARG A 174 17.37 -2.30 -8.49
N GLY A 175 16.72 -1.22 -8.94
CA GLY A 175 17.02 -0.61 -10.22
C GLY A 175 18.42 0.01 -10.24
N ARG A 176 19.03 0.09 -11.42
CA ARG A 176 20.27 0.86 -11.64
C ARG A 176 20.05 2.36 -11.50
N PHE A 177 18.85 2.82 -11.83
CA PHE A 177 18.44 4.23 -11.82
C PHE A 177 17.07 4.37 -11.18
N GLY A 178 16.86 5.48 -10.46
CA GLY A 178 15.59 5.77 -9.80
C GLY A 178 15.30 4.87 -8.58
N PRO A 179 14.14 5.06 -7.94
CA PRO A 179 13.72 4.20 -6.84
C PRO A 179 13.40 2.78 -7.35
N PRO A 180 13.62 1.74 -6.55
CA PRO A 180 13.20 0.38 -6.86
C PRO A 180 11.68 0.33 -6.96
N ALA A 181 11.15 0.12 -8.17
CA ALA A 181 9.73 0.21 -8.42
C ALA A 181 9.25 -0.80 -9.46
N SER A 182 8.02 -1.25 -9.28
CA SER A 182 7.31 -2.14 -10.20
C SER A 182 5.97 -1.56 -10.57
N TYR A 183 5.54 -1.84 -11.80
CA TYR A 183 4.33 -1.31 -12.39
C TYR A 183 3.49 -2.43 -13.00
N VAL A 184 2.29 -2.64 -12.45
CA VAL A 184 1.41 -3.75 -12.81
C VAL A 184 0.00 -3.28 -13.09
N ARG A 185 -0.72 -4.03 -13.93
CA ARG A 185 -2.18 -3.93 -14.06
C ARG A 185 -2.85 -4.53 -12.84
N LEU A 186 -4.05 -4.06 -12.54
CA LEU A 186 -4.98 -4.66 -11.59
C LEU A 186 -6.24 -5.14 -12.33
N PRO A 187 -6.20 -6.33 -12.97
CA PRO A 187 -7.35 -6.84 -13.74
C PRO A 187 -8.61 -6.94 -12.89
N GLY A 188 -9.70 -6.35 -13.37
CA GLY A 188 -10.99 -6.37 -12.68
C GLY A 188 -11.07 -5.50 -11.42
N PHE A 189 -10.05 -4.68 -11.13
CA PHE A 189 -10.12 -3.70 -10.05
C PHE A 189 -10.91 -2.46 -10.49
N GLY A 190 -11.79 -1.97 -9.63
CA GLY A 190 -12.69 -0.83 -9.94
C GLY A 190 -13.30 -0.17 -8.71
N ALA A 191 -14.27 0.72 -8.93
CA ALA A 191 -14.94 1.45 -7.86
C ALA A 191 -15.54 0.50 -6.80
N GLY A 192 -15.31 0.79 -5.52
CA GLY A 192 -15.75 -0.06 -4.42
C GLY A 192 -14.86 -1.28 -4.12
N SER A 193 -13.80 -1.50 -4.91
CA SER A 193 -12.83 -2.56 -4.63
C SER A 193 -12.07 -2.29 -3.32
N SER A 194 -11.69 -3.36 -2.64
CA SER A 194 -10.79 -3.31 -1.49
C SER A 194 -9.42 -3.83 -1.88
N LEU A 195 -8.37 -3.27 -1.27
CA LEU A 195 -6.98 -3.59 -1.57
C LEU A 195 -6.24 -3.85 -0.26
N THR A 196 -5.40 -4.87 -0.27
CA THR A 196 -4.54 -5.30 0.82
C THR A 196 -3.16 -5.61 0.26
N ALA A 197 -2.13 -5.41 1.05
CA ALA A 197 -0.77 -5.75 0.69
C ALA A 197 -0.09 -6.47 1.86
N SER A 198 0.88 -7.31 1.52
CA SER A 198 1.81 -7.88 2.48
C SER A 198 3.06 -7.00 2.63
N ASP A 199 3.81 -7.22 3.70
CA ASP A 199 5.16 -6.71 3.82
C ASP A 199 6.06 -7.26 2.69
N ALA A 200 7.03 -6.48 2.23
CA ALA A 200 7.97 -6.93 1.22
C ALA A 200 8.95 -7.94 1.82
N GLY A 201 8.99 -9.15 1.25
CA GLY A 201 9.86 -10.24 1.71
C GLY A 201 10.88 -10.68 0.65
N PRO A 202 12.07 -11.16 1.04
CA PRO A 202 13.06 -11.64 0.08
C PRO A 202 12.58 -12.91 -0.63
N VAL A 203 12.82 -12.99 -1.94
CA VAL A 203 12.63 -14.20 -2.73
C VAL A 203 13.83 -15.12 -2.54
N GLY A 204 13.57 -16.42 -2.39
CA GLY A 204 14.62 -17.43 -2.29
C GLY A 204 14.26 -18.72 -3.03
N PRO A 205 15.20 -19.69 -3.07
CA PRO A 205 15.00 -20.94 -3.81
C PRO A 205 13.79 -21.75 -3.35
N ALA A 206 13.42 -21.62 -2.07
CA ALA A 206 12.27 -22.30 -1.45
C ALA A 206 10.95 -21.51 -1.53
N SER A 207 10.94 -20.34 -2.19
CA SER A 207 9.71 -19.57 -2.40
C SER A 207 8.76 -20.38 -3.29
N SER A 208 7.52 -20.56 -2.84
CA SER A 208 6.52 -21.38 -3.52
C SER A 208 5.22 -20.59 -3.73
N TRP A 209 4.69 -20.67 -4.95
CA TRP A 209 3.44 -20.05 -5.37
C TRP A 209 2.73 -20.98 -6.35
N SER A 210 1.43 -20.78 -6.59
CA SER A 210 0.76 -21.57 -7.63
C SER A 210 1.20 -21.10 -9.03
N PRO A 211 1.34 -22.01 -10.02
CA PRO A 211 1.65 -21.65 -11.40
C PRO A 211 0.66 -20.64 -12.01
N GLU A 212 -0.63 -20.78 -11.68
CA GLU A 212 -1.68 -19.87 -12.15
C GLU A 212 -1.48 -18.45 -11.60
N GLN A 213 -1.15 -18.33 -10.32
CA GLN A 213 -0.89 -17.03 -9.69
C GLN A 213 0.36 -16.37 -10.28
N VAL A 214 1.44 -17.12 -10.50
CA VAL A 214 2.65 -16.60 -11.17
C VAL A 214 2.32 -16.14 -12.58
N ALA A 215 1.62 -16.96 -13.37
CA ALA A 215 1.25 -16.60 -14.73
C ALA A 215 0.40 -15.32 -14.79
N GLY A 216 -0.62 -15.21 -13.94
CA GLY A 216 -1.44 -14.01 -13.83
C GLY A 216 -0.63 -12.77 -13.42
N SER A 217 0.35 -12.93 -12.54
CA SER A 217 1.19 -11.84 -12.04
C SER A 217 2.24 -11.38 -13.05
N VAL A 218 2.84 -12.30 -13.83
CA VAL A 218 3.76 -11.97 -14.93
C VAL A 218 3.00 -11.24 -16.03
N ARG A 219 1.82 -11.73 -16.44
CA ARG A 219 0.96 -11.03 -17.42
C ARG A 219 0.54 -9.64 -16.94
N ALA A 220 0.41 -9.42 -15.63
CA ALA A 220 0.07 -8.11 -15.10
C ALA A 220 1.21 -7.08 -15.26
N ALA A 221 2.46 -7.50 -15.48
CA ALA A 221 3.60 -6.59 -15.62
C ALA A 221 3.45 -5.63 -16.82
N LEU A 222 3.56 -4.32 -16.57
CA LEU A 222 3.37 -3.29 -17.59
C LEU A 222 4.67 -2.80 -18.21
N ASN A 223 5.72 -2.65 -17.41
CA ASN A 223 7.00 -2.08 -17.85
C ASN A 223 8.12 -3.14 -17.87
N GLU A 224 9.21 -2.81 -18.55
CA GLU A 224 10.35 -3.72 -18.68
C GLU A 224 11.06 -3.93 -17.34
N ALA A 225 11.07 -2.95 -16.44
CA ALA A 225 11.65 -3.10 -15.10
C ALA A 225 10.96 -4.21 -14.28
N THR A 226 9.63 -4.32 -14.37
CA THR A 226 8.86 -5.37 -13.68
C THR A 226 9.07 -6.73 -14.34
N ARG A 227 9.18 -6.77 -15.68
CA ARG A 227 9.50 -8.02 -16.41
C ARG A 227 10.90 -8.51 -16.07
N GLU A 228 11.86 -7.61 -15.96
CA GLU A 228 13.21 -7.93 -15.53
C GLU A 228 13.25 -8.41 -14.07
N ALA A 229 12.45 -7.80 -13.19
CA ALA A 229 12.28 -8.30 -11.83
C ALA A 229 11.79 -9.75 -11.81
N TRP A 230 10.86 -10.11 -12.71
CA TRP A 230 10.40 -11.50 -12.88
C TRP A 230 11.49 -12.43 -13.41
N ARG A 231 12.34 -12.00 -14.35
CA ARG A 231 13.50 -12.80 -14.80
C ARG A 231 14.46 -13.10 -13.66
N GLN A 232 14.73 -12.11 -12.81
CA GLN A 232 15.60 -12.29 -11.65
C GLN A 232 14.97 -13.21 -10.59
N VAL A 233 13.65 -13.15 -10.41
CA VAL A 233 12.93 -14.15 -9.59
C VAL A 233 13.10 -15.54 -10.19
N GLY A 234 12.86 -15.73 -11.49
CA GLY A 234 13.03 -17.02 -12.16
C GLY A 234 14.44 -17.59 -12.01
N ALA A 235 15.47 -16.76 -12.10
CA ALA A 235 16.87 -17.18 -11.92
C ALA A 235 17.20 -17.69 -10.50
N LEU A 236 16.37 -17.39 -9.50
CA LEU A 236 16.59 -17.78 -8.10
C LEU A 236 15.78 -18.99 -7.65
N LEU A 237 14.70 -19.32 -8.35
CA LEU A 237 13.80 -20.41 -7.95
C LEU A 237 14.44 -21.77 -8.19
N ALA A 238 14.26 -22.70 -7.25
CA ALA A 238 14.62 -24.11 -7.45
C ALA A 238 13.53 -24.89 -8.22
N ASP A 239 12.32 -24.32 -8.34
CA ASP A 239 11.17 -24.94 -8.98
C ASP A 239 11.19 -24.70 -10.50
N ASP A 240 11.50 -25.74 -11.27
CA ASP A 240 11.60 -25.71 -12.73
C ASP A 240 10.27 -25.39 -13.42
N ASP A 241 9.14 -25.82 -12.83
CA ASP A 241 7.81 -25.57 -13.38
C ASP A 241 7.45 -24.09 -13.26
N LEU A 242 7.74 -23.47 -12.11
CA LEU A 242 7.55 -22.03 -11.94
C LEU A 242 8.48 -21.21 -12.83
N ARG A 243 9.74 -21.64 -13.01
CA ARG A 243 10.66 -21.00 -13.96
C ARG A 243 10.12 -21.07 -15.38
N ALA A 244 9.65 -22.23 -15.82
CA ALA A 244 9.07 -22.41 -17.15
C ALA A 244 7.82 -21.55 -17.36
N VAL A 245 6.99 -21.36 -16.32
CA VAL A 245 5.84 -20.45 -16.37
C VAL A 245 6.31 -19.00 -16.56
N ILE A 246 7.30 -18.54 -15.79
CA ILE A 246 7.84 -17.19 -15.93
C ILE A 246 8.38 -16.97 -17.35
N ASP A 247 9.20 -17.89 -17.85
CA ASP A 247 9.80 -17.79 -19.18
C ASP A 247 8.75 -17.76 -20.29
N ARG A 248 7.71 -18.60 -20.18
CA ARG A 248 6.60 -18.65 -21.14
C ARG A 248 5.82 -17.34 -21.20
N GLU A 249 5.55 -16.71 -20.06
CA GLU A 249 4.74 -15.49 -19.99
C GLU A 249 5.57 -14.22 -20.29
N LEU A 250 6.90 -14.32 -20.30
CA LEU A 250 7.82 -13.24 -20.68
C LEU A 250 8.27 -13.27 -22.15
N GLY A 251 8.11 -14.42 -22.84
CA GLY A 251 8.42 -14.60 -24.27
C GLY A 251 7.35 -14.06 -25.20
#